data_AF-A0A0Q6UAN2-F1
#
_entry.id   AF-A0A0Q6UAN2-F1
#
_cell.length_a   1.000
_cell.length_b   1.000
_cell.length_c   1.000
_cell.angle_alpha   90.00
_cell.angle_beta   90.00
_cell.angle_gamma   90.00
#
_symmetry.space_group_name_H-M   'P 1'
#
loop_
_entity.id
_entity.type
_entity.pdbx_description
1 polymer ?
#
loop_
_entity_poly.entity_id
_entity_poly.type
_entity_poly.pdbx_seq_one_letter_code
_entity_poly.pdbx_strand_id
1 'polypeptide(L)'
;MAILVDNKDVVIDGMEMVLRHQDGDSRALRWAGLGETFSEITDAAGNKQVVGRDQSPIAIKVGTQSLLEKFVRFQEPRYHEGDRPLIQALVGHFNYLKQSKPDTYVAETLASKELFSLLEARRKAFWWKPGRYDIEVRLSSPQKFNVASGKFRFDLTASDVQLLEKNISTMEAELRNIVSSNLPDFQAQPVNWNWANVDVLPANDA
;
A
#
# COMPACT_ATOMS: atom_id res chain seq x y z
N MET A 1 4.95 -15.54 6.51
CA MET A 1 4.88 -16.63 5.49
C MET A 1 6.28 -17.12 5.22
N ALA A 2 6.48 -18.44 5.08
CA ALA A 2 7.76 -19.02 4.68
C ALA A 2 7.61 -19.76 3.35
N ILE A 3 8.51 -19.50 2.41
CA ILE A 3 8.62 -20.22 1.14
C ILE A 3 9.85 -21.12 1.27
N LEU A 4 9.63 -22.43 1.16
CA LEU A 4 10.70 -23.42 1.21
C LEU A 4 10.89 -23.98 -0.19
N VAL A 5 12.15 -24.15 -0.58
CA VAL A 5 12.47 -24.66 -1.89
C VAL A 5 13.44 -25.83 -1.73
N ASP A 6 13.04 -26.98 -2.26
CA ASP A 6 13.84 -28.19 -2.23
C ASP A 6 14.72 -28.28 -3.48
N ASN A 7 15.95 -28.77 -3.31
CA ASN A 7 16.90 -29.16 -4.36
C ASN A 7 17.52 -28.04 -5.23
N LYS A 8 16.80 -26.98 -5.59
CA LYS A 8 17.31 -25.92 -6.49
C LYS A 8 16.65 -24.57 -6.24
N ASP A 9 17.36 -23.48 -6.49
CA ASP A 9 16.79 -22.13 -6.37
C ASP A 9 15.58 -21.93 -7.30
N VAL A 10 14.54 -21.28 -6.79
CA VAL A 10 13.31 -20.98 -7.54
C VAL A 10 13.14 -19.48 -7.71
N VAL A 11 12.63 -19.08 -8.87
CA VAL A 11 12.27 -17.69 -9.16
C VAL A 11 10.78 -17.54 -8.98
N ILE A 12 10.36 -16.71 -8.04
CA ILE A 12 8.97 -16.28 -7.89
C ILE A 12 8.79 -15.05 -8.77
N ASP A 13 7.89 -15.09 -9.76
CA ASP A 13 7.63 -14.01 -10.71
C ASP A 13 6.27 -13.32 -10.49
N GLY A 14 5.53 -13.77 -9.49
CA GLY A 14 4.27 -13.16 -9.08
C GLY A 14 3.85 -13.57 -7.69
N MET A 15 3.26 -12.61 -6.98
CA MET A 15 2.70 -12.80 -5.65
C MET A 15 1.39 -12.02 -5.56
N GLU A 16 0.32 -12.73 -5.21
CA GLU A 16 -1.02 -12.19 -5.05
C GLU A 16 -1.56 -12.58 -3.67
N MET A 17 -2.23 -11.64 -3.02
CA MET A 17 -2.96 -11.86 -1.78
C MET A 17 -4.44 -11.70 -2.08
N VAL A 18 -5.18 -12.80 -1.96
CA VAL A 18 -6.63 -12.80 -2.10
C VAL A 18 -7.23 -12.69 -0.71
N LEU A 19 -7.93 -11.58 -0.47
CA LEU A 19 -8.74 -11.39 0.71
C LEU A 19 -10.18 -11.78 0.39
N ARG A 20 -10.82 -12.48 1.32
CA ARG A 20 -12.24 -12.82 1.26
C ARG A 20 -12.88 -12.48 2.58
N HIS A 21 -13.89 -11.62 2.56
CA HIS A 21 -14.70 -11.33 3.72
C HIS A 21 -15.78 -12.39 3.92
N GLN A 22 -16.25 -12.57 5.16
CA GLN A 22 -17.28 -13.55 5.53
C GLN A 22 -18.62 -13.42 4.79
N ASP A 23 -18.93 -12.25 4.21
CA ASP A 23 -20.14 -12.08 3.39
C ASP A 23 -19.93 -12.39 1.89
N GLY A 24 -18.74 -12.85 1.52
CA GLY A 24 -18.42 -13.29 0.17
C GLY A 24 -17.66 -12.27 -0.68
N ASP A 25 -17.52 -11.01 -0.24
CA ASP A 25 -16.71 -10.03 -0.97
C ASP A 25 -15.26 -10.47 -1.05
N SER A 26 -14.66 -10.33 -2.23
CA SER A 26 -13.28 -10.72 -2.45
C SER A 26 -12.47 -9.65 -3.18
N ARG A 27 -11.22 -9.49 -2.76
CA ARG A 27 -10.26 -8.51 -3.27
C ARG A 27 -8.94 -9.21 -3.54
N ALA A 28 -8.35 -8.93 -4.70
CA ALA A 28 -7.02 -9.42 -5.05
C ALA A 28 -6.03 -8.26 -4.99
N LEU A 29 -5.05 -8.37 -4.10
CA LEU A 29 -3.94 -7.44 -3.99
C LEU A 29 -2.71 -8.07 -4.63
N ARG A 30 -2.00 -7.33 -5.48
CA ARG A 30 -0.77 -7.79 -6.10
C ARG A 30 0.41 -7.12 -5.45
N TRP A 31 1.54 -7.80 -5.42
CA TRP A 31 2.79 -7.18 -4.99
C TRP A 31 3.08 -5.92 -5.83
N ALA A 32 3.38 -4.82 -5.16
CA ALA A 32 3.60 -3.52 -5.80
C ALA A 32 4.93 -2.90 -5.37
N GLY A 33 5.52 -3.40 -4.27
CA GLY A 33 6.82 -2.97 -3.80
C GLY A 33 7.51 -4.07 -3.01
N LEU A 34 8.84 -4.07 -3.08
CA LEU A 34 9.72 -4.93 -2.29
C LEU A 34 10.71 -4.04 -1.55
N GLY A 35 10.65 -4.08 -0.22
CA GLY A 35 11.62 -3.46 0.67
C GLY A 35 12.65 -4.49 1.13
N GLU A 36 13.92 -4.17 0.94
CA GLU A 36 15.04 -4.92 1.54
C GLU A 36 15.78 -3.99 2.50
N THR A 37 15.91 -4.42 3.76
CA THR A 37 16.76 -3.76 4.75
C THR A 37 18.15 -4.38 4.66
N PHE A 38 19.16 -3.58 4.32
CA PHE A 38 20.54 -4.04 4.15
C PHE A 38 21.37 -3.89 5.42
N SER A 39 21.07 -2.89 6.25
CA SER A 39 21.86 -2.59 7.45
C SER A 39 21.09 -1.71 8.44
N GLU A 40 21.25 -2.00 9.74
CA GLU A 40 20.98 -1.05 10.83
C GLU A 40 22.31 -0.46 11.29
N ILE A 41 22.53 0.83 11.02
CA ILE A 41 23.67 1.58 11.56
C ILE A 41 23.19 2.28 12.82
N THR A 42 23.74 1.92 13.97
CA THR A 42 23.53 2.70 15.20
C THR A 42 24.63 3.75 15.28
N ASP A 43 24.26 5.03 15.27
CA ASP A 43 25.23 6.11 15.46
C ASP A 43 25.72 6.18 16.92
N ALA A 44 26.75 6.99 17.18
CA ALA A 44 27.31 7.15 18.53
C ALA A 44 26.34 7.78 19.56
N ALA A 45 25.22 8.34 19.10
CA ALA A 45 24.15 8.89 19.94
C ALA A 45 23.02 7.88 20.20
N GLY A 46 23.11 6.67 19.65
CA GLY A 46 22.10 5.63 19.80
C GLY A 46 20.96 5.70 18.79
N ASN A 47 21.02 6.59 17.79
CA ASN A 47 20.02 6.64 16.73
C ASN A 47 20.26 5.51 15.73
N LYS A 48 19.20 4.77 15.41
CA LYS A 48 19.24 3.72 14.39
C LYS A 48 18.90 4.31 13.03
N GLN A 49 19.83 4.21 12.10
CA GLN A 49 19.61 4.49 10.69
C GLN A 49 19.49 3.18 9.92
N VAL A 50 18.32 2.96 9.32
CA VAL A 50 18.05 1.79 8.48
C VAL A 50 18.39 2.13 7.04
N VAL A 51 19.34 1.42 6.43
CA VAL A 51 19.63 1.53 4.99
C VAL A 51 18.84 0.47 4.25
N GLY A 52 17.91 0.90 3.41
CA GLY A 52 17.05 0.01 2.62
C GLY A 52 16.90 0.46 1.17
N ARG A 53 16.44 -0.45 0.32
CA ARG A 53 16.06 -0.14 -1.08
C ARG A 53 14.62 -0.57 -1.30
N ASP A 54 13.85 0.33 -1.89
CA ASP A 54 12.47 0.09 -2.30
C ASP A 54 12.43 -0.06 -3.83
N GLN A 55 11.86 -1.15 -4.33
CA GLN A 55 11.81 -1.45 -5.76
C GLN A 55 10.45 -2.02 -6.17
N SER A 56 10.02 -1.73 -7.40
CA SER A 56 8.93 -2.47 -8.03
C SER A 56 9.38 -3.91 -8.30
N PRO A 57 8.71 -4.93 -7.70
CA PRO A 57 9.13 -6.30 -7.85
C PRO A 57 8.80 -6.83 -9.25
N ILE A 58 9.80 -7.43 -9.91
CA ILE A 58 9.62 -8.19 -11.15
C ILE A 58 9.70 -9.69 -10.83
N ALA A 59 10.70 -10.07 -10.04
CA ALA A 59 10.88 -11.43 -9.58
C ALA A 59 11.71 -11.46 -8.28
N ILE A 60 11.54 -12.52 -7.50
CA ILE A 60 12.35 -12.81 -6.31
C ILE A 60 12.97 -14.20 -6.49
N LYS A 61 14.31 -14.25 -6.44
CA LYS A 61 15.03 -15.53 -6.33
C LYS A 61 14.97 -16.01 -4.88
N VAL A 62 14.40 -17.19 -4.66
CA VAL A 62 14.38 -17.88 -3.37
C VAL A 62 15.44 -18.98 -3.42
N GLY A 63 16.49 -18.80 -2.61
CA GLY A 63 17.62 -19.71 -2.56
C GLY A 63 17.41 -20.85 -1.56
N THR A 64 18.13 -21.96 -1.74
CA THR A 64 18.08 -23.12 -0.82
C THR A 64 18.97 -22.95 0.43
N GLN A 65 19.88 -21.97 0.43
CA GLN A 65 20.97 -21.87 1.42
C GLN A 65 20.86 -20.68 2.39
N SER A 66 19.92 -19.76 2.20
CA SER A 66 19.77 -18.58 3.06
C SER A 66 18.32 -18.22 3.31
N LEU A 67 17.99 -18.02 4.59
CA LEU A 67 16.74 -17.40 4.99
C LEU A 67 16.88 -15.89 4.85
N LEU A 68 16.11 -15.30 3.95
CA LEU A 68 16.05 -13.85 3.77
C LEU A 68 14.66 -13.37 4.16
N GLU A 69 14.61 -12.44 5.12
CA GLU A 69 13.38 -11.72 5.44
C GLU A 69 13.20 -10.59 4.41
N LYS A 70 12.04 -10.57 3.75
CA LYS A 70 11.69 -9.54 2.78
C LYS A 70 10.35 -8.92 3.12
N PHE A 71 10.28 -7.60 3.05
CA PHE A 71 9.04 -6.89 3.20
C PHE A 71 8.37 -6.71 1.83
N VAL A 72 7.21 -7.33 1.64
CA VAL A 72 6.44 -7.22 0.39
C VAL A 72 5.21 -6.34 0.64
N ARG A 73 5.06 -5.30 -0.19
CA ARG A 73 3.88 -4.44 -0.18
C ARG A 73 2.89 -4.90 -1.23
N PHE A 74 1.63 -4.97 -0.84
CA PHE A 74 0.53 -5.37 -1.71
C PHE A 74 -0.42 -4.21 -1.95
N GLN A 75 -0.90 -4.07 -3.18
CA GLN A 75 -1.86 -3.04 -3.58
C GLN A 75 -2.90 -3.61 -4.54
N GLU A 76 -4.10 -3.04 -4.53
CA GLU A 76 -5.18 -3.45 -5.45
C GLU A 76 -4.93 -2.84 -6.84
N PRO A 77 -4.73 -3.64 -7.90
CA PRO A 77 -4.43 -3.10 -9.24
C PRO A 77 -5.54 -2.16 -9.76
N ARG A 78 -6.80 -2.53 -9.51
CA ARG A 78 -7.98 -1.75 -9.92
C ARG A 78 -8.01 -0.34 -9.31
N TYR A 79 -7.49 -0.20 -8.09
CA TYR A 79 -7.38 1.11 -7.45
C TYR A 79 -6.44 2.02 -8.25
N HIS A 80 -5.25 1.53 -8.62
CA HIS A 80 -4.28 2.31 -9.39
C HIS A 80 -4.75 2.61 -10.82
N GLU A 81 -5.40 1.65 -11.46
CA GLU A 81 -5.99 1.84 -12.80
C GLU A 81 -7.02 2.97 -12.81
N GLY A 82 -7.84 3.08 -11.75
CA GLY A 82 -8.83 4.15 -11.57
C GLY A 82 -8.26 5.47 -11.07
N ASP A 83 -7.27 5.44 -10.17
CA ASP A 83 -6.67 6.63 -9.55
C ASP A 83 -5.75 7.40 -10.52
N ARG A 84 -5.01 6.69 -11.37
CA ARG A 84 -4.05 7.29 -12.32
C ARG A 84 -4.64 8.37 -13.23
N PRO A 85 -5.75 8.15 -13.97
CA PRO A 85 -6.31 9.19 -14.83
C PRO A 85 -6.80 10.41 -14.03
N LEU A 86 -7.27 10.23 -12.79
CA LEU A 86 -7.70 11.33 -11.92
C LEU A 86 -6.53 12.17 -11.44
N ILE A 87 -5.41 11.52 -11.06
CA ILE A 87 -4.16 12.22 -10.75
C ILE A 87 -3.68 13.01 -11.97
N GLN A 88 -3.66 12.40 -13.16
CA GLN A 88 -3.21 13.06 -14.37
C GLN A 88 -4.06 14.28 -14.71
N ALA A 89 -5.38 14.20 -14.54
CA ALA A 89 -6.28 15.32 -14.71
C ALA A 89 -5.98 16.46 -13.71
N LEU A 90 -5.81 16.12 -12.42
CA LEU A 90 -5.47 17.10 -11.38
C LEU A 90 -4.12 17.78 -11.66
N VAL A 91 -3.09 17.01 -11.99
CA VAL A 91 -1.75 17.53 -12.31
C VAL A 91 -1.79 18.43 -13.55
N GLY A 92 -2.51 18.01 -14.60
CA GLY A 92 -2.71 18.81 -15.80
C GLY A 92 -3.39 20.15 -15.49
N HIS A 93 -4.47 20.11 -14.70
CA HIS A 93 -5.20 21.31 -14.27
C HIS A 93 -4.33 22.24 -13.41
N PHE A 94 -3.62 21.69 -12.43
CA PHE A 94 -2.69 22.42 -11.58
C PHE A 94 -1.60 23.14 -12.40
N ASN A 95 -0.98 22.44 -13.35
CA ASN A 95 0.07 23.03 -14.19
C ASN A 95 -0.48 24.13 -15.11
N TYR A 96 -1.68 23.95 -15.66
CA TYR A 96 -2.35 24.98 -16.44
C TYR A 96 -2.63 26.23 -15.59
N LEU A 97 -3.17 26.07 -14.38
CA LEU A 97 -3.42 27.19 -13.47
C LEU A 97 -2.11 27.88 -13.06
N LYS A 98 -1.06 27.11 -12.78
CA LYS A 98 0.25 27.67 -12.42
C LYS A 98 0.83 28.58 -13.51
N GLN A 99 0.56 28.27 -14.79
CA GLN A 99 1.00 29.10 -15.92
C GLN A 99 0.07 30.28 -16.19
N SER A 100 -1.25 30.07 -16.11
CA SER A 100 -2.26 31.08 -16.50
C SER A 100 -2.65 32.03 -15.37
N LYS A 101 -2.52 31.60 -14.11
CA LYS A 101 -2.94 32.32 -12.90
C LYS A 101 -1.95 32.09 -11.74
N PRO A 102 -0.71 32.59 -11.86
CA PRO A 102 0.37 32.29 -10.92
C PRO A 102 0.11 32.75 -9.48
N ASP A 103 -0.78 33.72 -9.27
CA ASP A 103 -1.08 34.24 -7.92
C ASP A 103 -2.18 33.44 -7.19
N THR A 104 -3.04 32.71 -7.92
CA THR A 104 -4.24 32.04 -7.35
C THR A 104 -4.30 30.54 -7.60
N TYR A 105 -3.38 29.97 -8.39
CA TYR A 105 -3.42 28.57 -8.80
C TYR A 105 -3.55 27.55 -7.67
N VAL A 106 -2.93 27.80 -6.51
CA VAL A 106 -3.06 26.91 -5.33
C VAL A 106 -4.50 26.90 -4.83
N ALA A 107 -5.07 28.08 -4.56
CA ALA A 107 -6.43 28.22 -4.07
C ALA A 107 -7.45 27.65 -5.09
N GLU A 108 -7.25 27.93 -6.38
CA GLU A 108 -8.11 27.41 -7.44
C GLU A 108 -8.00 25.89 -7.60
N THR A 109 -6.79 25.31 -7.47
CA THR A 109 -6.62 23.85 -7.48
C THR A 109 -7.33 23.21 -6.29
N LEU A 110 -7.21 23.80 -5.09
CA LEU A 110 -7.86 23.30 -3.89
C LEU A 110 -9.40 23.35 -3.95
N ALA A 111 -9.96 24.24 -4.77
CA ALA A 111 -11.39 24.36 -5.04
C ALA A 111 -11.83 23.63 -6.34
N SER A 112 -10.89 22.99 -7.05
CA SER A 112 -11.15 22.41 -8.36
C SER A 112 -12.03 21.15 -8.30
N LYS A 113 -12.78 20.92 -9.38
CA LYS A 113 -13.54 19.67 -9.56
C LYS A 113 -12.61 18.47 -9.70
N GLU A 114 -11.40 18.66 -10.20
CA GLU A 114 -10.37 17.62 -10.38
C GLU A 114 -9.92 17.08 -9.02
N LEU A 115 -9.62 17.97 -8.06
CA LEU A 115 -9.27 17.55 -6.71
C LEU A 115 -10.46 16.87 -6.02
N PHE A 116 -11.66 17.45 -6.13
CA PHE A 116 -12.87 16.85 -5.57
C PHE A 116 -13.12 15.44 -6.12
N SER A 117 -13.00 15.26 -7.44
CA SER A 117 -13.20 13.96 -8.09
C SER A 117 -12.19 12.91 -7.64
N LEU A 118 -10.92 13.30 -7.48
CA LEU A 118 -9.88 12.44 -6.93
C LEU A 118 -10.20 12.00 -5.50
N LEU A 119 -10.54 12.95 -4.63
CA LEU A 119 -10.87 12.68 -3.22
C LEU A 119 -12.08 11.76 -3.10
N GLU A 120 -13.13 12.00 -3.87
CA GLU A 120 -14.33 11.17 -3.87
C GLU A 120 -14.07 9.75 -4.40
N ALA A 121 -13.26 9.60 -5.45
CA ALA A 121 -12.87 8.29 -5.95
C ALA A 121 -12.11 7.48 -4.90
N ARG A 122 -11.14 8.12 -4.22
CA ARG A 122 -10.37 7.46 -3.16
C ARG A 122 -11.20 7.15 -1.91
N ARG A 123 -12.14 8.02 -1.54
CA ARG A 123 -13.13 7.75 -0.46
C ARG A 123 -13.95 6.50 -0.78
N LYS A 124 -14.46 6.38 -2.01
CA LYS A 124 -15.24 5.23 -2.48
C LYS A 124 -14.42 3.95 -2.63
N ALA A 125 -13.10 4.07 -2.71
CA ALA A 125 -12.20 2.92 -2.73
C ALA A 125 -12.01 2.29 -1.34
N PHE A 126 -12.47 2.93 -0.26
CA PHE A 126 -12.45 2.31 1.07
C PHE A 126 -13.48 1.16 1.13
N TRP A 127 -13.00 -0.07 1.25
CA TRP A 127 -13.84 -1.27 1.22
C TRP A 127 -13.74 -2.14 2.48
N TRP A 128 -12.97 -1.70 3.49
CA TRP A 128 -12.87 -2.42 4.77
C TRP A 128 -14.21 -2.37 5.52
N LYS A 129 -14.58 -3.50 6.12
CA LYS A 129 -15.83 -3.66 6.87
C LYS A 129 -15.62 -4.62 8.05
N PRO A 130 -16.45 -4.52 9.10
CA PRO A 130 -16.30 -5.37 10.26
C PRO A 130 -16.63 -6.82 9.93
N GLY A 131 -15.86 -7.75 10.48
CA GLY A 131 -16.04 -9.18 10.30
C GLY A 131 -14.74 -9.90 9.96
N ARG A 132 -14.89 -11.19 9.70
CA ARG A 132 -13.79 -12.09 9.38
C ARG A 132 -13.30 -11.90 7.96
N TYR A 133 -11.98 -11.89 7.81
CA TYR A 133 -11.27 -11.95 6.55
C TYR A 133 -10.40 -13.21 6.50
N ASP A 134 -10.54 -13.98 5.43
CA ASP A 134 -9.63 -15.04 5.06
C ASP A 134 -8.65 -14.50 4.00
N ILE A 135 -7.36 -14.77 4.20
CA ILE A 135 -6.28 -14.42 3.30
C ILE A 135 -5.75 -15.70 2.65
N GLU A 136 -5.59 -15.68 1.32
CA GLU A 136 -4.88 -16.69 0.56
C GLU A 136 -3.74 -16.02 -0.22
N VAL A 137 -2.49 -16.42 0.06
CA VAL A 137 -1.31 -16.00 -0.68
C VAL A 137 -1.06 -16.98 -1.82
N ARG A 138 -1.09 -16.46 -3.04
CA ARG A 138 -0.85 -17.19 -4.28
C ARG A 138 0.48 -16.76 -4.87
N LEU A 139 1.31 -17.74 -5.20
CA LEU A 139 2.64 -17.54 -5.75
C LEU A 139 2.69 -18.12 -7.16
N SER A 140 3.32 -17.41 -8.09
CA SER A 140 3.64 -17.93 -9.42
C SER A 140 5.14 -18.09 -9.60
N SER A 141 5.51 -19.12 -10.36
CA SER A 141 6.87 -19.38 -10.79
C SER A 141 6.86 -20.12 -12.12
N PRO A 142 7.85 -19.89 -13.00
CA PRO A 142 8.08 -20.76 -14.15
C PRO A 142 8.57 -22.15 -13.74
N GLN A 143 9.00 -22.34 -12.49
CA GLN A 143 9.47 -23.62 -11.94
C GLN A 143 8.44 -24.21 -10.99
N LYS A 144 8.43 -25.55 -10.85
CA LYS A 144 7.63 -26.23 -9.82
C LYS A 144 8.29 -26.08 -8.44
N PHE A 145 7.50 -25.80 -7.42
CA PHE A 145 7.92 -25.67 -6.02
C PHE A 145 6.73 -25.93 -5.08
N ASN A 146 6.99 -26.09 -3.79
CA ASN A 146 5.98 -26.29 -2.75
C ASN A 146 5.94 -25.08 -1.81
N VAL A 147 4.77 -24.81 -1.24
CA VAL A 147 4.58 -23.73 -0.25
C VAL A 147 4.03 -24.37 1.02
N ALA A 148 4.70 -24.15 2.16
CA ALA A 148 4.35 -24.80 3.42
C ALA A 148 3.01 -24.31 3.99
N SER A 149 2.72 -23.02 3.86
CA SER A 149 1.42 -22.43 4.23
C SER A 149 1.27 -21.06 3.59
N GLY A 150 0.08 -20.78 3.05
CA GLY A 150 -0.27 -19.50 2.45
C GLY A 150 -1.66 -18.99 2.85
N LYS A 151 -2.33 -19.63 3.82
CA LYS A 151 -3.67 -19.24 4.25
C LYS A 151 -3.65 -18.67 5.66
N PHE A 152 -4.31 -17.53 5.83
CA PHE A 152 -4.39 -16.83 7.11
C PHE A 152 -5.81 -16.31 7.35
N ARG A 153 -6.10 -15.89 8.57
CA ARG A 153 -7.35 -15.28 8.97
C ARG A 153 -7.11 -14.17 9.98
N PHE A 154 -7.93 -13.14 9.90
CA PHE A 154 -8.05 -12.12 10.94
C PHE A 154 -9.50 -11.62 11.00
N ASP A 155 -9.85 -10.95 12.09
CA ASP A 155 -11.15 -10.32 12.27
C ASP A 155 -10.94 -8.80 12.43
N LEU A 156 -11.77 -8.00 11.76
CA LEU A 156 -11.85 -6.55 12.00
C LEU A 156 -13.08 -6.25 12.85
N THR A 157 -12.88 -5.55 13.97
CA THR A 157 -13.98 -5.03 14.77
C THR A 157 -14.55 -3.76 14.16
N ALA A 158 -15.73 -3.35 14.62
CA ALA A 158 -16.31 -2.06 14.24
C ALA A 158 -15.40 -0.88 14.63
N SER A 159 -14.73 -0.96 15.78
CA SER A 159 -13.74 0.03 16.21
C SER A 159 -12.52 0.10 15.29
N ASP A 160 -12.03 -1.04 14.80
CA ASP A 160 -10.90 -1.07 13.87
C ASP A 160 -11.26 -0.38 12.56
N VAL A 161 -12.45 -0.66 12.02
CA VAL A 161 -12.91 -0.03 10.78
C VAL A 161 -13.11 1.47 10.97
N GLN A 162 -13.72 1.91 12.07
CA GLN A 162 -13.85 3.33 12.39
C GLN A 162 -12.50 4.03 12.54
N LEU A 163 -11.49 3.34 13.08
CA LEU A 163 -10.13 3.85 13.15
C LEU A 163 -9.52 4.00 11.75
N LEU A 164 -9.67 2.98 10.89
CA LEU A 164 -9.18 3.00 9.51
C LEU A 164 -9.89 4.04 8.64
N GLU A 165 -11.18 4.30 8.85
CA GLU A 165 -11.95 5.32 8.12
C GLU A 165 -11.37 6.73 8.33
N LYS A 166 -10.73 7.01 9.48
CA LYS A 166 -10.04 8.29 9.72
C LYS A 166 -8.93 8.55 8.70
N ASN A 167 -8.37 7.49 8.10
CA ASN A 167 -7.35 7.65 7.06
C ASN A 167 -7.87 8.34 5.80
N ILE A 168 -9.19 8.36 5.58
CA ILE A 168 -9.79 9.11 4.47
C ILE A 168 -9.50 10.61 4.65
N SER A 169 -9.68 11.14 5.87
CA SER A 169 -9.31 12.53 6.17
C SER A 169 -7.80 12.76 6.16
N THR A 170 -7.01 11.78 6.63
CA THR A 170 -5.54 11.84 6.56
C THR A 170 -5.04 11.98 5.12
N MET A 171 -5.59 11.18 4.20
CA MET A 171 -5.28 11.22 2.78
C MET A 171 -5.69 12.55 2.12
N GLU A 172 -6.85 13.11 2.52
CA GLU A 172 -7.26 14.43 2.06
C GLU A 172 -6.27 15.52 2.51
N ALA A 173 -5.89 15.50 3.79
CA ALA A 173 -4.91 16.43 4.34
C ALA A 173 -3.55 16.31 3.61
N GLU A 174 -3.11 15.09 3.33
CA GLU A 174 -1.88 14.84 2.56
C GLU A 174 -1.94 15.44 1.15
N LEU A 175 -3.02 15.21 0.40
CA LEU A 175 -3.18 15.80 -0.94
C LEU A 175 -3.21 17.34 -0.88
N ARG A 176 -3.91 17.91 0.10
CA ARG A 176 -3.95 19.37 0.31
C ARG A 176 -2.58 19.92 0.68
N ASN A 177 -1.81 19.22 1.50
CA ASN A 177 -0.43 19.57 1.83
C ASN A 177 0.44 19.60 0.57
N ILE A 178 0.32 18.60 -0.31
CA ILE A 178 1.08 18.53 -1.55
C ILE A 178 0.80 19.75 -2.43
N VAL A 179 -0.48 20.10 -2.65
CA VAL A 179 -0.85 21.28 -3.46
C VAL A 179 -0.35 22.56 -2.79
N SER A 180 -0.58 22.71 -1.48
CA SER A 180 -0.25 23.92 -0.72
C SER A 180 1.24 24.12 -0.47
N SER A 181 2.07 23.08 -0.60
CA SER A 181 3.53 23.16 -0.47
C SER A 181 4.20 24.10 -1.48
N ASN A 182 3.46 24.57 -2.48
CA ASN A 182 3.93 25.57 -3.43
C ASN A 182 3.75 27.02 -2.95
N LEU A 183 3.23 27.24 -1.73
CA LEU A 183 3.16 28.56 -1.10
C LEU A 183 4.42 28.80 -0.22
N PRO A 184 5.02 30.00 -0.22
CA PRO A 184 6.29 30.28 0.45
C PRO A 184 6.32 29.96 1.95
N ASP A 185 5.23 30.22 2.66
CA ASP A 185 5.14 30.09 4.12
C ASP A 185 4.28 28.89 4.57
N PHE A 186 4.04 27.92 3.68
CA PHE A 186 3.19 26.78 4.02
C PHE A 186 3.87 25.82 4.99
N GLN A 187 3.21 25.60 6.12
CA GLN A 187 3.56 24.54 7.06
C GLN A 187 2.58 23.38 6.86
N ALA A 188 3.11 22.23 6.46
CA ALA A 188 2.31 21.03 6.26
C ALA A 188 1.65 20.58 7.57
N GLN A 189 0.36 20.23 7.48
CA GLN A 189 -0.30 19.58 8.61
C GLN A 189 0.29 18.19 8.82
N PRO A 190 0.49 17.74 10.06
CA PRO A 190 1.00 16.40 10.32
C PRO A 190 0.03 15.34 9.79
N VAL A 191 0.56 14.42 8.99
CA VAL A 191 -0.19 13.30 8.39
C VAL A 191 0.15 12.03 9.17
N ASN A 192 -0.80 11.57 9.98
CA ASN A 192 -0.65 10.35 10.78
C ASN A 192 -1.61 9.28 10.25
N TRP A 193 -1.05 8.20 9.70
CA TRP A 193 -1.80 7.04 9.25
C TRP A 193 -2.16 6.14 10.43
N ASN A 194 -3.43 5.74 10.49
CA ASN A 194 -3.94 4.81 11.47
C ASN A 194 -3.85 3.38 10.93
N TRP A 195 -3.42 2.46 11.78
CA TRP A 195 -3.26 1.05 11.44
C TRP A 195 -4.10 0.19 12.39
N ALA A 196 -4.82 -0.78 11.83
CA ALA A 196 -5.49 -1.81 12.63
C ALA A 196 -4.48 -2.94 12.90
N ASN A 197 -4.04 -3.05 14.14
CA ASN A 197 -3.07 -4.06 14.56
C ASN A 197 -3.80 -5.34 14.99
N VAL A 198 -4.31 -6.08 14.01
CA VAL A 198 -5.07 -7.31 14.23
C VAL A 198 -4.17 -8.52 14.38
N ASP A 199 -4.64 -9.50 15.16
CA ASP A 199 -4.00 -10.81 15.23
C ASP A 199 -4.29 -11.59 13.94
N VAL A 200 -3.21 -11.94 13.22
CA VAL A 200 -3.28 -12.74 12.01
C VAL A 200 -2.93 -14.19 12.37
N LEU A 201 -3.92 -15.07 12.28
CA LEU A 201 -3.79 -16.47 12.63
C LEU A 201 -3.62 -17.33 11.37
N PRO A 202 -2.83 -18.42 11.41
CA PRO A 202 -2.87 -19.43 10.36
C PRO A 202 -4.29 -19.98 10.21
N ALA A 203 -4.78 -20.05 8.98
CA ALA A 203 -6.00 -20.81 8.72
C ALA A 203 -5.61 -22.29 8.71
N ASN A 204 -5.75 -22.97 9.86
CA ASN A 204 -5.59 -24.42 9.90
C ASN A 204 -6.59 -25.03 8.92
N ASP A 205 -6.10 -25.85 7.99
CA ASP A 205 -6.97 -26.68 7.16
C ASP A 205 -7.79 -27.57 8.11
N ALA A 206 -9.11 -27.36 8.13
CA ALA A 206 -10.06 -28.25 8.80
C ALA A 206 -10.27 -29.51 7.95
#